data_AF-A0A1F8LY64-F1
#
_entry.id   AF-A0A1F8LY64-F1
#
_cell.length_a   1.000
_cell.length_b   1.000
_cell.length_c   1.000
_cell.angle_alpha   90.00
_cell.angle_beta   90.00
_cell.angle_gamma   90.00
#
_symmetry.space_group_name_H-M   'P 1'
#
loop_
_entity.id
_entity.type
_entity.pdbx_description
1 polymer ?
#
loop_
_entity_poly.entity_id
_entity_poly.type
_entity_poly.pdbx_seq_one_letter_code
_entity_poly.pdbx_strand_id
1 'polypeptide(L)' 'MKMFKQESSFAFKKKYKNSLWQRSYYDRVLRKEETLKEVAWYIMNNPVRKGLVDDYRSYAFLGSLLIDIKEFDGRT' A
#
# COMPACT_ATOMS: atom_id res chain seq x y z
N MET A 1 10.38 -0.50 -8.59
CA MET A 1 9.23 0.29 -9.11
C MET A 1 9.15 0.35 -10.65
N LYS A 2 10.26 0.56 -11.37
CA LYS A 2 10.29 0.66 -12.86
C LYS A 2 9.58 -0.51 -13.57
N MET A 3 10.03 -1.74 -13.31
CA MET A 3 9.44 -2.95 -13.94
C MET A 3 7.97 -3.12 -13.58
N PHE A 4 7.61 -3.02 -12.30
CA PHE A 4 6.22 -3.16 -11.86
C PHE A 4 5.27 -2.20 -12.59
N LYS A 5 5.62 -0.90 -12.67
CA LYS A 5 4.81 0.09 -13.40
C LYS A 5 4.80 -0.17 -14.90
N GLN A 6 5.90 -0.65 -15.49
CA GLN A 6 5.97 -0.97 -16.92
C GLN A 6 5.02 -2.11 -17.29
N GLU A 7 5.15 -3.25 -16.63
CA GLU A 7 4.36 -4.46 -16.90
C GLU A 7 2.86 -4.19 -16.70
N SER A 8 2.50 -3.61 -15.55
CA SER A 8 1.09 -3.27 -15.25
C SER A 8 0.54 -2.22 -16.23
N SER A 9 1.33 -1.22 -16.64
CA SER A 9 0.89 -0.23 -17.64
C SER A 9 0.66 -0.86 -18.99
N PHE A 10 1.52 -1.79 -19.42
CA PHE A 10 1.37 -2.47 -20.70
C PHE A 10 0.07 -3.27 -20.74
N ALA A 11 -0.18 -4.09 -19.72
CA ALA A 11 -1.40 -4.87 -19.61
C ALA A 11 -2.65 -3.96 -19.54
N PHE A 12 -2.63 -2.91 -18.72
CA PHE A 12 -3.75 -1.99 -18.57
C PHE A 12 -4.02 -1.20 -19.85
N LYS A 13 -3.00 -0.65 -20.50
CA LYS A 13 -3.14 0.10 -21.76
C LYS A 13 -3.67 -0.80 -22.88
N LYS A 14 -3.24 -2.07 -22.94
CA LYS A 14 -3.76 -3.03 -23.92
C LYS A 14 -5.28 -3.22 -23.75
N LYS A 15 -5.75 -3.33 -22.50
CA LYS A 15 -7.15 -3.59 -22.14
C LYS A 15 -8.06 -2.36 -22.17
N TYR A 16 -7.63 -1.24 -21.61
CA TYR A 16 -8.48 -0.06 -21.36
C TYR A 16 -8.08 1.18 -22.17
N LYS A 17 -7.02 1.12 -22.97
CA LYS A 17 -6.52 2.22 -23.84
C LYS A 17 -6.21 3.53 -23.10
N ASN A 18 -6.04 3.50 -21.79
CA ASN A 18 -5.73 4.65 -20.95
C ASN A 18 -4.44 4.43 -20.13
N SER A 19 -3.90 5.51 -19.57
CA SER A 19 -2.77 5.47 -18.64
C SER A 19 -3.22 5.02 -17.26
N LEU A 20 -2.52 4.04 -16.66
CA LEU A 20 -2.85 3.54 -15.33
C LEU A 20 -2.26 4.40 -14.21
N TRP A 21 -1.01 4.84 -14.35
CA TRP A 21 -0.26 5.45 -13.25
C TRP A 21 0.01 6.93 -13.46
N GLN A 22 -0.01 7.68 -12.37
CA GLN A 22 0.59 9.02 -12.29
C GLN A 22 2.10 9.00 -12.58
N ARG A 23 2.64 10.14 -13.01
CA ARG A 23 4.09 10.31 -13.24
C ARG A 23 4.84 10.18 -11.91
N SER A 24 5.97 9.46 -11.94
CA SER A 24 6.83 9.20 -10.77
C SER A 24 6.13 8.41 -9.64
N TYR A 25 6.77 8.35 -8.48
CA TYR A 25 6.27 7.80 -7.22
C TYR A 25 6.91 8.55 -6.06
N TYR A 26 6.27 8.52 -4.89
CA TYR A 26 6.82 9.08 -3.66
C TYR A 26 7.80 8.09 -3.04
N ASP A 27 8.98 8.56 -2.65
CA ASP A 27 10.01 7.76 -1.97
C ASP A 27 10.49 8.50 -0.73
N ARG A 28 10.59 7.78 0.39
CA ARG A 28 11.02 8.30 1.69
C ARG A 28 11.75 7.20 2.46
N VAL A 29 13.04 7.41 2.70
CA VAL A 29 13.87 6.53 3.52
C VAL A 29 13.54 6.72 5.00
N LEU A 30 13.20 5.63 5.68
CA LEU A 30 12.99 5.61 7.14
C LEU A 30 14.32 5.41 7.86
N ARG A 31 14.60 6.19 8.90
CA ARG A 31 15.91 6.20 9.58
C ARG A 31 15.87 5.76 11.05
N LYS A 32 14.69 5.75 11.66
CA LYS A 32 14.48 5.33 13.04
C LYS A 32 13.44 4.21 13.06
N GLU A 33 13.63 3.24 13.94
CA GLU A 33 12.72 2.10 14.09
C GLU A 33 11.33 2.53 14.57
N GLU A 34 11.25 3.52 15.46
CA GLU A 34 9.97 4.11 15.92
C GLU A 34 9.12 4.59 14.72
N THR A 35 9.77 5.13 13.68
CA THR A 35 9.09 5.59 12.47
C THR A 35 8.53 4.43 11.62
N LEU A 36 9.08 3.22 11.74
CA LEU A 36 8.58 2.06 11.00
C LEU A 36 7.17 1.67 11.45
N LYS A 37 6.94 1.64 12.77
CA LYS A 37 5.63 1.31 13.35
C LYS A 37 4.58 2.34 12.96
N GLU A 38 4.91 3.62 13.05
CA GLU A 38 4.03 4.72 12.64
C GLU A 38 3.66 4.63 11.16
N VAL A 39 4.64 4.35 10.29
CA VAL A 39 4.40 4.21 8.85
C VAL A 39 3.59 2.97 8.52
N ALA A 40 3.85 1.84 9.19
CA ALA A 40 3.04 0.65 9.05
C ALA A 40 1.59 0.93 9.48
N TRP A 41 1.39 1.54 10.65
CA TRP A 41 0.07 1.94 11.14
C TRP A 41 -0.65 2.88 10.18
N TYR A 42 0.07 3.83 9.58
CA TYR A 42 -0.44 4.71 8.54
C TYR A 42 -0.91 3.94 7.30
N ILE A 43 -0.09 3.03 6.77
CA ILE A 43 -0.43 2.22 5.59
C ILE A 43 -1.71 1.41 5.86
N MET A 44 -1.77 0.78 7.04
CA MET A 44 -2.88 -0.08 7.43
C MET A 44 -4.19 0.71 7.55
N ASN A 45 -4.14 1.93 8.09
CA ASN A 45 -5.34 2.75 8.27
C ASN A 45 -5.74 3.57 7.03
N ASN A 46 -4.98 3.56 5.94
CA ASN A 46 -5.33 4.31 4.73
C ASN A 46 -6.69 3.95 4.11
N PRO A 47 -7.11 2.67 4.05
CA PRO A 47 -8.44 2.29 3.58
C PRO A 47 -9.56 2.91 4.43
N VAL A 48 -9.39 2.91 5.76
CA VAL A 48 -10.35 3.53 6.70
C VAL A 48 -10.38 5.04 6.52
N ARG A 49 -9.21 5.69 6.49
CA ARG A 49 -9.08 7.14 6.23
C ARG A 49 -9.70 7.57 4.90
N LYS A 50 -9.75 6.67 3.91
CA LYS A 50 -10.34 6.92 2.60
C LYS A 50 -11.83 6.54 2.52
N GLY A 51 -12.38 5.97 3.59
CA GLY A 51 -13.78 5.54 3.67
C GLY A 51 -14.09 4.30 2.83
N LEU A 52 -13.09 3.46 2.54
CA LEU A 52 -13.29 2.21 1.80
C LEU A 52 -13.85 1.09 2.68
N VAL A 53 -13.51 1.11 3.98
CA VAL A 53 -13.92 0.13 5.00
C VAL A 53 -13.95 0.83 6.36
N ASP A 54 -14.73 0.30 7.31
CA ASP A 54 -14.80 0.82 8.68
C ASP A 54 -13.68 0.27 9.59
N ASP A 55 -13.17 -0.93 9.30
CA ASP A 55 -12.00 -1.55 9.94
C ASP A 55 -10.97 -1.91 8.87
N TYR A 56 -9.70 -1.57 9.10
CA TYR A 56 -8.61 -1.90 8.18
C TYR A 56 -8.50 -3.41 7.90
N ARG A 57 -8.85 -4.26 8.88
CA ARG A 57 -8.83 -5.72 8.76
C ARG A 57 -9.82 -6.24 7.72
N SER A 58 -10.82 -5.44 7.38
CA SER A 58 -11.81 -5.77 6.34
C SER A 58 -11.32 -5.45 4.93
N TYR A 59 -10.17 -4.79 4.76
CA TYR A 59 -9.64 -4.48 3.43
C TYR A 59 -8.83 -5.65 2.86
N ALA A 60 -9.43 -6.40 1.94
CA ALA A 60 -8.86 -7.62 1.36
C ALA A 60 -7.53 -7.44 0.60
N PHE A 61 -7.17 -6.21 0.23
CA PHE A 61 -5.93 -5.89 -0.48
C PHE A 61 -4.83 -5.31 0.44
N LEU A 62 -5.01 -5.44 1.76
CA LEU A 62 -4.01 -5.10 2.76
C LEU A 62 -3.26 -6.35 3.21
N GLY A 63 -1.95 -6.24 3.45
CA GLY A 63 -1.16 -7.35 3.95
C GLY A 63 0.34 -7.07 3.98
N SER A 64 1.08 -8.03 4.51
CA SER A 64 2.54 -8.06 4.56
C SER A 64 3.03 -9.43 4.08
N LEU A 65 4.25 -9.47 3.55
CA LEU A 65 4.92 -10.73 3.17
C LEU A 65 5.47 -11.48 4.39
N LEU A 66 5.61 -10.81 5.53
CA LEU A 66 6.31 -11.32 6.71
C LEU A 66 5.42 -11.49 7.93
N ILE A 67 4.32 -10.75 8.01
CA ILE A 67 3.48 -10.64 9.21
C ILE A 67 2.02 -10.80 8.78
N ASP A 68 1.25 -11.62 9.50
CA ASP A 68 -0.19 -11.69 9.27
C ASP A 68 -0.82 -10.38 9.78
N ILE A 69 -1.72 -9.81 8.98
CA ILE A 69 -2.49 -8.61 9.34
C ILE A 69 -3.24 -8.76 10.67
N LYS A 70 -3.61 -9.99 11.04
CA LYS A 70 -4.27 -10.30 12.31
C LYS A 70 -3.34 -10.17 13.50
N GLU A 71 -2.04 -10.36 13.30
CA GLU A 71 -1.00 -10.24 14.33
C GLU A 71 -0.57 -8.78 14.52
N PHE A 72 -0.98 -7.88 13.62
CA PHE A 72 -0.68 -6.46 13.72
C PHE A 72 -1.64 -5.77 14.70
N ASP A 73 -1.21 -5.60 15.95
CA ASP A 73 -2.00 -4.96 17.01
C ASP A 73 -1.73 -3.46 17.19
N GLY A 74 -0.76 -2.90 16.46
CA GLY A 74 -0.36 -1.49 16.56
C GLY A 74 0.20 -1.09 17.94
N ARG A 75 0.43 -2.06 18.84
CA ARG A 75 0.77 -1.86 20.25
C ARG A 75 2.04 -2.57 20.69
N THR A 76 2.72 -3.31 19.82
CA THR A 76 4.00 -3.98 20.11
C THR A 76 5.19 -3.34 19.43
#